data_AF-A0A2W6MSK5-F1
#
_entry.id   AF-A0A2W6MSK5-F1
#
_cell.length_a   1.000
_cell.length_b   1.000
_cell.length_c   1.000
_cell.angle_alpha   90.00
_cell.angle_beta   90.00
_cell.angle_gamma   90.00
#
_symmetry.space_group_name_H-M   'P 1'
#
loop_
_entity.id
_entity.type
_entity.pdbx_description
1 polymer ?
#
loop_
_entity_poly.entity_id
_entity_poly.type
_entity_poly.pdbx_seq_one_letter_code
_entity_poly.pdbx_strand_id
1 'polypeptide(L)'
;MELKEAILQTLAEIDTNSVPTQEEPIKERDALLEVLPQDEILEAKSQEKNPYERKIAKLDLKDAEELKEQLIKFYQQEENFLNSLQERILVLFEGMQSPNNRNIEDKVDMILNFLEFVLAIIDEKRNNL
;
A
#
# COMPACT_ATOMS: atom_id res chain seq x y z
N MET A 1 -4.47 28.26 -33.26
CA MET A 1 -3.41 27.72 -32.42
C MET A 1 -3.80 26.31 -32.05
N GLU A 2 -3.05 25.34 -32.56
CA GLU A 2 -3.25 23.94 -32.22
C GLU A 2 -2.74 23.71 -30.78
N LEU A 3 -3.38 22.84 -30.00
CA LEU A 3 -3.03 22.55 -28.59
C LEU A 3 -1.53 22.29 -28.35
N LYS A 4 -0.85 21.76 -29.37
CA LYS A 4 0.58 21.51 -29.38
C LYS A 4 1.41 22.80 -29.25
N GLU A 5 0.97 23.90 -29.88
CA GLU A 5 1.63 25.20 -29.81
C GLU A 5 1.45 25.84 -28.43
N ALA A 6 0.27 25.68 -27.82
CA ALA A 6 -0.01 26.18 -26.47
C ALA A 6 0.85 25.48 -25.41
N ILE A 7 1.02 24.16 -25.50
CA ILE A 7 1.84 23.38 -24.56
C ILE A 7 3.33 23.72 -24.71
N LEU A 8 3.81 23.87 -25.95
CA LEU A 8 5.20 24.27 -26.20
C LEU A 8 5.50 25.68 -25.69
N GLN A 9 4.53 26.59 -25.77
CA GLN A 9 4.66 27.94 -25.24
C GLN A 9 4.68 27.97 -23.70
N THR A 10 3.84 27.17 -23.03
CA THR A 10 3.89 27.04 -21.57
C THR A 10 5.21 26.42 -21.07
N LEU A 11 5.74 25.42 -21.78
CA LEU A 11 7.03 24.81 -21.41
C LEU A 11 8.20 25.79 -21.60
N ALA A 12 8.18 26.62 -22.64
CA ALA A 12 9.19 27.65 -22.86
C ALA A 12 9.13 28.78 -21.82
N GLU A 13 7.94 29.11 -21.32
CA GLU A 13 7.77 30.09 -20.23
C GLU A 13 8.29 29.57 -18.87
N ILE A 14 8.29 28.25 -18.63
CA ILE A 14 8.78 27.65 -17.37
C ILE A 14 10.31 27.58 -17.33
N ASP A 15 10.99 27.30 -18.45
CA ASP A 15 12.46 27.21 -18.51
C ASP A 15 13.17 28.58 -18.36
N THR A 16 12.44 29.69 -18.54
CA THR A 16 13.02 31.04 -18.49
C THR A 16 12.98 31.71 -17.11
N ASN A 17 12.24 31.15 -16.14
CA ASN A 17 12.15 31.70 -14.79
C ASN A 17 12.96 30.89 -13.77
N SER A 18 14.28 31.12 -13.78
CA SER A 18 15.16 30.74 -12.67
C SER A 18 15.26 31.86 -11.63
N VAL A 19 14.46 31.71 -10.55
CA VAL A 19 14.65 32.13 -9.13
C VAL A 19 14.82 33.64 -8.83
N PRO A 20 13.97 34.24 -7.96
CA PRO A 20 14.28 34.29 -6.51
C PRO A 20 13.12 33.97 -5.56
N THR A 21 13.48 33.19 -4.53
CA THR A 21 12.88 32.97 -3.20
C THR A 21 12.05 34.13 -2.64
N GLN A 22 10.77 33.89 -2.27
CA GLN A 22 10.10 34.39 -1.04
C GLN A 22 8.88 33.50 -0.65
N GLU A 23 9.03 32.85 0.52
CA GLU A 23 8.06 32.39 1.53
C GLU A 23 6.61 32.01 1.12
N GLU A 24 6.34 30.69 1.04
CA GLU A 24 5.00 30.11 1.22
C GLU A 24 4.97 29.22 2.47
N PRO A 25 3.82 29.15 3.18
CA PRO A 25 3.72 28.48 4.47
C PRO A 25 3.97 26.98 4.31
N ILE A 26 4.96 26.50 5.05
CA ILE A 26 5.31 25.08 5.18
C ILE A 26 4.03 24.32 5.55
N LYS A 27 3.59 23.42 4.66
CA LYS A 27 2.45 22.53 4.92
C LYS A 27 2.80 21.69 6.16
N GLU A 28 1.86 21.51 7.08
CA GLU A 28 2.03 20.77 8.36
C GLU A 28 2.70 19.38 8.24
N ARG A 29 2.76 18.81 7.02
CA ARG A 29 3.49 17.58 6.73
C ARG A 29 5.01 17.70 6.86
N ASP A 30 5.59 18.85 6.60
CA ASP A 30 7.05 19.04 6.58
C ASP A 30 7.60 19.38 7.98
N ALA A 31 6.81 20.01 8.85
CA ALA A 31 7.19 20.28 10.24
C ALA A 31 7.35 19.01 11.09
N LEU A 32 6.70 17.90 10.70
CA LEU A 32 6.84 16.60 11.36
C LEU A 32 8.14 15.89 10.98
N LEU A 33 8.76 16.25 9.86
CA LEU A 33 10.07 15.70 9.46
C LEU A 33 11.24 16.35 10.22
N GLU A 34 11.09 17.58 10.73
CA GLU A 34 12.14 18.31 11.46
C GLU A 34 12.29 17.90 12.93
N VAL A 35 11.30 17.21 13.52
CA VAL A 35 11.34 16.80 14.94
C VAL A 35 12.01 15.42 15.12
N LEU A 36 12.38 14.75 14.04
CA LEU A 36 13.12 13.49 14.13
C LEU A 36 14.61 13.78 14.30
N PRO A 37 15.27 13.35 15.40
CA PRO A 37 16.70 13.49 15.57
C PRO A 37 17.42 12.81 14.39
N GLN A 38 18.16 13.59 13.61
CA GLN A 38 18.68 13.16 12.31
C GLN A 38 20.11 12.61 12.35
N ASP A 39 20.72 12.50 13.52
CA ASP A 39 22.05 11.94 13.67
C ASP A 39 22.07 10.97 14.87
N GLU A 40 22.70 9.79 14.68
CA GLU A 40 23.02 8.74 15.67
C GLU A 40 22.19 7.43 15.71
N ILE A 41 21.71 6.89 14.58
CA ILE A 41 21.42 5.43 14.49
C ILE A 41 22.00 4.81 13.22
N LEU A 42 23.29 5.05 13.00
CA LEU A 42 24.13 4.21 12.16
C LEU A 42 25.21 3.63 13.09
N GLU A 43 25.29 2.29 13.15
CA GLU A 43 26.31 1.51 13.88
C GLU A 43 26.11 1.32 15.39
N ALA A 44 25.31 0.32 15.82
CA ALA A 44 25.74 -0.74 16.75
C ALA A 44 24.59 -1.67 17.23
N LYS A 45 24.50 -2.84 16.57
CA LYS A 45 24.17 -4.19 17.10
C LYS A 45 22.82 -4.42 17.80
N SER A 46 21.90 -5.02 17.04
CA SER A 46 21.20 -6.24 17.48
C SER A 46 21.32 -7.30 16.39
N GLN A 47 22.17 -8.29 16.65
CA GLN A 47 22.31 -9.52 15.88
C GLN A 47 21.06 -10.40 16.07
N GLU A 48 19.92 -10.01 15.50
CA GLU A 48 18.88 -10.98 15.22
C GLU A 48 19.10 -11.47 13.80
N LYS A 49 19.76 -12.62 13.68
CA LYS A 49 19.75 -13.37 12.42
C LYS A 49 18.30 -13.47 11.99
N ASN A 50 17.97 -12.83 10.87
CA ASN A 50 16.64 -12.82 10.31
C ASN A 50 16.12 -14.27 10.32
N PRO A 51 14.96 -14.60 10.95
CA PRO A 51 14.51 -15.98 11.14
C PRO A 51 14.44 -16.79 9.83
N TYR A 52 14.39 -16.11 8.69
CA TYR A 52 14.43 -16.69 7.36
C TYR A 52 15.83 -17.19 6.94
N GLU A 53 16.94 -16.58 7.38
CA GLU A 53 18.30 -16.96 6.94
C GLU A 53 18.67 -18.40 7.33
N ARG A 54 18.28 -18.82 8.53
CA ARG A 54 18.52 -20.19 9.01
C ARG A 54 17.67 -21.24 8.29
N LYS A 55 16.52 -20.83 7.75
CA LYS A 55 15.57 -21.69 7.03
C LYS A 55 16.01 -21.86 5.57
N ILE A 56 16.50 -20.79 4.95
CA ILE A 56 17.07 -20.78 3.60
C ILE A 56 18.32 -21.67 3.53
N ALA A 57 19.21 -21.64 4.52
CA ALA A 57 20.41 -22.46 4.55
C ALA A 57 20.16 -23.97 4.77
N LYS A 58 18.93 -24.36 5.15
CA LYS A 58 18.52 -25.76 5.35
C LYS A 58 17.65 -26.31 4.21
N LEU A 59 17.31 -25.49 3.21
CA LEU A 59 16.62 -25.96 2.02
C LEU A 59 17.63 -26.73 1.15
N ASP A 60 17.59 -28.06 1.26
CA ASP A 60 18.24 -28.94 0.30
C ASP A 60 17.45 -28.81 -1.02
N LEU A 61 18.03 -28.14 -2.03
CA LEU A 61 17.45 -27.80 -3.35
C LEU A 61 17.28 -29.05 -4.23
N LYS A 62 16.55 -30.05 -3.73
CA LYS A 62 16.60 -31.38 -4.32
C LYS A 62 15.84 -31.50 -5.64
N ASP A 63 14.87 -30.63 -5.94
CA ASP A 63 14.22 -30.50 -7.26
C ASP A 63 13.72 -29.07 -7.52
N ALA A 64 14.36 -28.35 -8.44
CA ALA A 64 13.99 -26.98 -8.80
C ALA A 64 12.57 -26.86 -9.41
N GLU A 65 12.11 -27.93 -10.07
CA GLU A 65 10.77 -28.03 -10.65
C GLU A 65 9.67 -28.08 -9.58
N GLU A 66 9.86 -28.84 -8.50
CA GLU A 66 8.87 -28.96 -7.43
C GLU A 66 8.73 -27.66 -6.64
N LEU A 67 9.85 -26.97 -6.39
CA LEU A 67 9.84 -25.65 -5.74
C LEU A 67 9.10 -24.62 -6.61
N LYS A 68 9.27 -24.68 -7.94
CA LYS A 68 8.57 -23.81 -8.88
C LYS A 68 7.06 -24.07 -8.85
N GLU A 69 6.63 -25.33 -8.80
CA GLU A 69 5.21 -25.69 -8.71
C GLU A 69 4.59 -25.21 -7.39
N GLN A 70 5.27 -25.43 -6.26
CA GLN A 70 4.82 -24.93 -4.95
C GLN A 70 4.71 -23.41 -4.93
N LEU A 71 5.66 -22.71 -5.55
CA LEU A 71 5.66 -21.25 -5.65
C LEU A 71 4.52 -20.72 -6.52
N ILE A 72 4.26 -21.35 -7.67
CA ILE A 72 3.12 -21.00 -8.53
C ILE A 72 1.81 -21.17 -7.77
N LYS A 73 1.65 -22.30 -7.06
CA LYS A 73 0.46 -22.57 -6.25
C LYS A 73 0.28 -21.52 -5.15
N PHE A 74 1.35 -21.13 -4.48
CA PHE A 74 1.32 -20.07 -3.47
C PHE A 74 0.83 -18.73 -4.05
N TYR A 75 1.39 -18.30 -5.19
CA TYR A 75 0.97 -17.06 -5.84
C TYR A 75 -0.49 -17.10 -6.32
N GLN A 76 -0.96 -18.23 -6.86
CA GLN A 76 -2.36 -18.39 -7.24
C GLN A 76 -3.30 -18.31 -6.04
N GLN A 77 -2.92 -18.91 -4.90
CA GLN A 77 -3.72 -18.81 -3.68
C GLN A 77 -3.78 -17.38 -3.15
N GLU A 78 -2.68 -16.63 -3.28
CA GLU A 78 -2.63 -15.22 -2.88
C GLU A 78 -3.45 -14.32 -3.81
N GLU A 79 -3.34 -14.52 -5.13
CA GLU A 79 -4.14 -13.82 -6.13
C GLU A 79 -5.64 -14.05 -5.89
N ASN A 80 -6.05 -15.31 -5.65
CA ASN A 80 -7.44 -15.63 -5.34
C ASN A 80 -7.94 -14.95 -4.07
N PHE A 81 -7.09 -14.89 -3.02
CA PHE A 81 -7.42 -14.21 -1.79
C PHE A 81 -7.65 -12.71 -2.04
N LEU A 82 -6.72 -12.05 -2.74
CA LEU A 82 -6.81 -10.63 -3.06
C LEU A 82 -8.03 -10.30 -3.93
N ASN A 83 -8.30 -11.10 -4.97
CA ASN A 83 -9.48 -10.96 -5.81
C ASN A 83 -10.77 -11.09 -4.98
N SER A 84 -10.84 -12.07 -4.08
CA SER A 84 -12.01 -12.24 -3.21
C SER A 84 -12.24 -11.06 -2.27
N LEU A 85 -11.16 -10.44 -1.78
CA LEU A 85 -11.25 -9.26 -0.92
C LEU A 85 -11.70 -8.04 -1.73
N GLN A 86 -11.19 -7.88 -2.95
CA GLN A 86 -11.59 -6.82 -3.87
C GLN A 86 -13.09 -6.90 -4.20
N GLU A 87 -13.60 -8.08 -4.55
CA GLU A 87 -15.03 -8.29 -4.84
C GLU A 87 -15.92 -7.89 -3.66
N ARG A 88 -15.53 -8.29 -2.44
CA ARG A 88 -16.27 -7.94 -1.22
C ARG A 88 -16.32 -6.43 -0.97
N ILE A 89 -15.20 -5.74 -1.21
CA ILE A 89 -15.14 -4.27 -1.10
C ILE A 89 -16.03 -3.61 -2.16
N LEU A 90 -16.05 -4.13 -3.39
CA LEU A 90 -16.94 -3.62 -4.44
C LEU A 90 -18.41 -3.77 -4.05
N VAL A 91 -18.81 -4.94 -3.53
CA VAL A 91 -20.17 -5.19 -3.03
C VAL A 91 -20.53 -4.23 -1.89
N LEU A 92 -19.60 -3.91 -0.99
CA LEU A 92 -19.83 -2.88 0.04
C LEU A 92 -20.12 -1.53 -0.62
N PHE A 93 -19.33 -1.12 -1.61
CA PHE A 93 -19.57 0.16 -2.28
C PHE A 93 -20.92 0.21 -3.00
N GLU A 94 -21.33 -0.87 -3.66
CA GLU A 94 -22.66 -0.98 -4.26
C GLU A 94 -23.77 -0.89 -3.20
N GLY A 95 -23.62 -1.59 -2.07
CA GLY A 95 -24.55 -1.53 -0.94
C GLY A 95 -24.66 -0.13 -0.32
N MET A 96 -23.54 0.60 -0.26
CA MET A 96 -23.45 1.96 0.27
C MET A 96 -24.08 3.02 -0.65
N GLN A 97 -24.06 2.77 -1.96
CA GLN A 97 -24.70 3.62 -2.97
C GLN A 97 -26.18 3.28 -3.19
N SER A 98 -26.68 2.19 -2.58
CA SER A 98 -28.06 1.74 -2.72
C SER A 98 -29.05 2.83 -2.27
N PRO A 99 -30.10 3.12 -3.07
CA PRO A 99 -31.09 4.14 -2.74
C PRO A 99 -31.93 3.80 -1.49
N ASN A 100 -31.90 2.55 -1.03
CA ASN A 100 -32.54 2.09 0.20
C ASN A 100 -31.72 2.36 1.45
N ASN A 101 -30.42 2.64 1.31
CA ASN A 101 -29.53 2.93 2.43
C ASN A 101 -29.31 4.45 2.48
N ARG A 102 -30.28 5.20 3.01
CA ARG A 102 -30.22 6.67 3.09
C ARG A 102 -29.75 7.18 4.44
N ASN A 103 -29.92 6.40 5.50
CA ASN A 103 -29.46 6.79 6.82
C ASN A 103 -27.93 6.67 6.88
N ILE A 104 -27.28 7.73 7.37
CA ILE A 104 -25.83 7.76 7.56
C ILE A 104 -25.40 6.84 8.71
N GLU A 105 -26.22 6.69 9.75
CA GLU A 105 -25.92 5.81 10.88
C GLU A 105 -25.83 4.35 10.41
N ASP A 106 -26.84 3.88 9.68
CA ASP A 106 -26.89 2.52 9.11
C ASP A 106 -25.70 2.26 8.16
N LYS A 107 -25.23 3.28 7.44
CA LYS A 107 -24.04 3.21 6.57
C LYS A 107 -22.76 3.05 7.38
N VAL A 108 -22.60 3.84 8.44
CA VAL A 108 -21.42 3.78 9.31
C VAL A 108 -21.37 2.41 10.00
N ASP A 109 -22.50 1.92 10.51
CA ASP A 109 -22.58 0.59 11.11
C ASP A 109 -22.26 -0.51 10.10
N MET A 110 -22.77 -0.40 8.87
CA MET A 110 -22.44 -1.36 7.80
C MET A 110 -20.94 -1.37 7.47
N ILE A 111 -20.31 -0.20 7.36
CA ILE A 111 -18.87 -0.09 7.12
C ILE A 111 -18.07 -0.68 8.29
N LEU A 112 -18.44 -0.35 9.54
CA LEU A 112 -17.73 -0.84 10.72
C LEU A 112 -17.79 -2.36 10.81
N ASN A 113 -18.98 -2.94 10.65
CA ASN A 113 -19.16 -4.39 10.65
C ASN A 113 -18.37 -5.06 9.51
N PHE A 114 -18.34 -4.44 8.32
CA PHE A 114 -17.55 -4.94 7.21
C PHE A 114 -16.04 -4.91 7.50
N LEU A 115 -15.54 -3.80 8.05
CA LEU A 115 -14.13 -3.66 8.38
C LEU A 115 -13.71 -4.65 9.48
N GLU A 116 -14.54 -4.87 10.48
CA GLU A 116 -14.30 -5.89 11.52
C GLU A 116 -14.22 -7.30 10.90
N PHE A 117 -15.16 -7.63 10.01
CA PHE A 117 -15.13 -8.89 9.27
C PHE A 117 -13.87 -9.05 8.41
N VAL A 118 -13.49 -8.01 7.66
CA VAL A 118 -12.29 -8.02 6.83
C VAL A 118 -11.03 -8.19 7.68
N LEU A 119 -10.94 -7.50 8.82
CA LEU A 119 -9.82 -7.66 9.76
C LEU A 119 -9.73 -9.10 10.27
N ALA A 120 -10.85 -9.71 10.67
CA ALA A 120 -10.86 -11.09 11.12
C ALA A 120 -10.36 -12.07 10.04
N ILE A 121 -10.74 -11.85 8.78
CA ILE A 121 -10.27 -12.67 7.64
C ILE A 121 -8.78 -12.50 7.39
N ILE A 122 -8.28 -11.26 7.47
CA ILE A 122 -6.86 -10.98 7.31
C ILE A 122 -6.07 -11.66 8.45
N ASP A 123 -6.55 -11.58 9.68
CA ASP A 123 -5.91 -12.23 10.82
C ASP A 123 -5.94 -13.76 10.69
N GLU A 124 -7.05 -14.34 10.22
CA GLU A 124 -7.14 -15.77 9.93
C GLU A 124 -6.12 -16.20 8.86
N LYS A 125 -6.04 -15.46 7.74
CA LYS A 125 -5.05 -15.70 6.68
C LYS A 125 -3.62 -15.57 7.20
N ARG A 126 -3.35 -14.57 8.05
CA ARG A 126 -2.02 -14.34 8.66
C ARG A 126 -1.62 -15.44 9.64
N ASN A 127 -2.56 -15.96 10.43
CA ASN A 127 -2.30 -17.03 11.41
C ASN A 127 -2.19 -18.42 10.75
N ASN A 128 -2.73 -18.59 9.55
CA ASN A 128 -2.64 -19.82 8.75
C ASN A 128 -1.37 -19.89 7.87
N LEU A 129 -0.52 -18.85 7.88
CA LEU A 129 0.80 -18.77 7.24
C LEU A 129 1.92 -19.17 8.22
#